data_AF-A0A7C7H1G7-F1
#
_entry.id   AF-A0A7C7H1G7-F1
#
_cell.length_a   1.000
_cell.length_b   1.000
_cell.length_c   1.000
_cell.angle_alpha   90.00
_cell.angle_beta   90.00
_cell.angle_gamma   90.00
#
_symmetry.space_group_name_H-M   'P 1'
#
loop_
_entity.id
_entity.type
_entity.pdbx_description
1 polymer ?
#
loop_
_entity_poly.entity_id
_entity_poly.type
_entity_poly.pdbx_seq_one_letter_code
_entity_poly.pdbx_strand_id
1 'polypeptide(L)'
;MPNMVTLQGQEDNFFLSLQDRLERIGIDTDVSDGVHILCWHSGPAVECDLVIRPSTSDPYPCEVDCELVLHDLYVPNGSGNWGPKEIEHQVSWLNNPVGERPQGEPRYWIHVRDVVDMISELFTNLPKGVVDVSGRRCWSHEAMTSELEMLFKRVKAAESKTFQLENLEIFEPKTEPMVSPNRPNLGPLHSACQNAGLKGWHPSVPFRVGLMECIAHQLA
;
A
#
# COMPACT_ATOMS: atom_id res chain seq x y z
N MET A 1 -21.27 -8.04 16.59
CA MET A 1 -20.36 -7.49 15.58
C MET A 1 -21.09 -7.60 14.26
N PRO A 2 -21.16 -6.55 13.42
CA PRO A 2 -21.64 -6.74 12.07
C PRO A 2 -20.62 -7.63 11.35
N ASN A 3 -21.02 -8.86 11.00
CA ASN A 3 -20.16 -9.82 10.30
C ASN A 3 -20.32 -9.70 8.78
N MET A 4 -20.85 -8.57 8.32
CA MET A 4 -21.39 -8.39 6.99
C MET A 4 -20.97 -7.01 6.49
N VAL A 5 -20.34 -7.00 5.34
CA VAL A 5 -19.85 -5.82 4.63
C VAL A 5 -20.37 -5.95 3.22
N THR A 6 -20.80 -4.84 2.61
CA THR A 6 -20.98 -4.79 1.15
C THR A 6 -19.72 -4.15 0.58
N LEU A 7 -18.90 -4.89 -0.16
CA LEU A 7 -17.72 -4.35 -0.82
C LEU A 7 -18.02 -4.05 -2.30
N GLN A 8 -17.78 -2.82 -2.74
CA GLN A 8 -18.01 -2.38 -4.11
C GLN A 8 -16.78 -1.68 -4.68
N GLY A 9 -16.62 -1.72 -6.00
CA GLY A 9 -15.52 -1.08 -6.71
C GLY A 9 -15.10 -1.88 -7.95
N GLN A 10 -14.06 -1.42 -8.62
CA GLN A 10 -13.41 -2.21 -9.66
C GLN A 10 -12.63 -3.36 -9.00
N GLU A 11 -12.81 -4.60 -9.48
CA GLU A 11 -12.04 -5.78 -9.06
C GLU A 11 -10.58 -5.71 -9.55
N ASP A 12 -9.79 -4.87 -8.88
CA ASP A 12 -8.35 -4.76 -9.08
C ASP A 12 -7.55 -5.33 -7.89
N ASN A 13 -6.23 -5.26 -7.96
CA ASN A 13 -5.37 -5.87 -6.96
C ASN A 13 -5.58 -5.34 -5.53
N PHE A 14 -5.98 -4.07 -5.36
CA PHE A 14 -6.30 -3.54 -4.04
C PHE A 14 -7.64 -4.11 -3.55
N PHE A 15 -8.67 -4.06 -4.40
CA PHE A 15 -9.99 -4.62 -4.09
C PHE A 15 -9.87 -6.08 -3.66
N LEU A 16 -9.17 -6.90 -4.45
CA LEU A 16 -9.00 -8.32 -4.18
C LEU A 16 -8.20 -8.56 -2.89
N SER A 17 -7.21 -7.72 -2.58
CA SER A 17 -6.46 -7.81 -1.33
C SER A 17 -7.33 -7.48 -0.11
N LEU A 18 -8.23 -6.51 -0.24
CA LEU A 18 -9.17 -6.14 0.83
C LEU A 18 -10.23 -7.22 1.03
N GLN A 19 -10.84 -7.70 -0.06
CA GLN A 19 -11.82 -8.78 -0.04
C GLN A 19 -11.26 -10.03 0.65
N ASP A 20 -10.13 -10.55 0.15
CA ASP A 20 -9.47 -11.73 0.71
C ASP A 20 -9.10 -11.54 2.19
N ARG A 21 -8.68 -10.33 2.60
CA ARG A 21 -8.40 -10.05 4.01
C ARG A 21 -9.64 -10.14 4.89
N LEU A 22 -10.76 -9.55 4.45
CA LEU A 22 -12.04 -9.56 5.18
C LEU A 22 -12.61 -10.98 5.27
N GLU A 23 -12.61 -11.72 4.17
CA GLU A 23 -13.08 -13.11 4.13
C GLU A 23 -12.27 -14.03 5.05
N ARG A 24 -10.93 -13.84 5.11
CA ARG A 24 -10.05 -14.62 6.02
C ARG A 24 -10.37 -14.43 7.50
N ILE A 25 -10.98 -13.31 7.90
CA ILE A 25 -11.44 -13.09 9.27
C ILE A 25 -12.91 -13.42 9.48
N GLY A 26 -13.55 -14.04 8.48
CA GLY A 26 -14.93 -14.50 8.55
C GLY A 26 -15.96 -13.40 8.33
N ILE A 27 -15.60 -12.31 7.65
CA ILE A 27 -16.53 -11.27 7.22
C ILE A 27 -16.99 -11.60 5.80
N ASP A 28 -18.31 -11.66 5.61
CA ASP A 28 -18.92 -11.85 4.29
C ASP A 28 -19.02 -10.50 3.57
N THR A 29 -18.49 -10.40 2.34
CA THR A 29 -18.41 -9.17 1.55
C THR A 29 -19.56 -8.99 0.55
N ASP A 30 -20.43 -10.00 0.40
CA ASP A 30 -21.50 -10.04 -0.62
C ASP A 30 -22.88 -9.77 -0.03
N VAL A 31 -22.95 -9.38 1.24
CA VAL A 31 -24.22 -9.19 1.95
C VAL A 31 -24.62 -7.72 1.94
N SER A 32 -25.86 -7.43 1.58
CA SER A 32 -26.43 -6.07 1.55
C SER A 32 -26.65 -5.43 2.93
N ASP A 33 -26.77 -6.24 3.98
CA ASP A 33 -26.97 -5.77 5.35
C ASP A 33 -25.60 -5.57 6.02
N GLY A 34 -25.18 -4.34 6.32
CA GLY A 34 -23.89 -4.11 6.96
C GLY A 34 -23.25 -2.77 6.65
N VAL A 35 -21.93 -2.70 6.79
CA VAL A 35 -21.12 -1.53 6.40
C VAL A 35 -20.86 -1.58 4.90
N HIS A 36 -21.17 -0.49 4.20
CA HIS A 36 -20.97 -0.36 2.76
C HIS A 36 -19.61 0.29 2.49
N ILE A 37 -18.68 -0.48 1.92
CA ILE A 37 -17.33 -0.04 1.60
C ILE A 37 -17.19 0.10 0.08
N LEU A 38 -16.80 1.29 -0.37
CA LEU A 38 -16.55 1.57 -1.77
C LEU A 38 -15.05 1.81 -2.02
N CYS A 39 -14.44 0.94 -2.82
CA CYS A 39 -13.11 1.14 -3.39
C CYS A 39 -13.25 1.97 -4.68
N TRP A 40 -12.92 3.27 -4.61
CA TRP A 40 -13.18 4.23 -5.67
C TRP A 40 -11.90 4.94 -6.11
N HIS A 41 -11.59 4.90 -7.41
CA HIS A 41 -10.53 5.74 -8.00
C HIS A 41 -11.05 6.64 -9.13
N SER A 42 -12.22 6.32 -9.69
CA SER A 42 -12.93 7.10 -10.70
C SER A 42 -14.36 6.56 -10.87
N GLY A 43 -15.23 7.32 -11.54
CA GLY A 43 -16.60 6.90 -11.84
C GLY A 43 -17.66 7.60 -10.99
N PRO A 44 -18.94 7.21 -11.14
CA PRO A 44 -20.03 7.85 -10.41
C PRO A 44 -19.92 7.57 -8.91
N ALA A 45 -20.41 8.50 -8.09
CA ALA A 45 -20.58 8.25 -6.67
C ALA A 45 -21.77 7.32 -6.41
N VAL A 46 -21.59 6.50 -5.39
CA VAL A 46 -22.55 5.55 -4.84
C VAL A 46 -22.71 5.83 -3.34
N GLU A 47 -23.92 5.63 -2.81
CA GLU A 47 -24.15 5.72 -1.37
C GLU A 47 -23.35 4.63 -0.63
N CYS A 48 -22.59 5.01 0.38
CA CYS A 48 -21.75 4.11 1.17
C CYS A 48 -21.35 4.77 2.50
N ASP A 49 -20.94 3.95 3.47
CA ASP A 49 -20.48 4.41 4.77
C ASP A 49 -18.99 4.80 4.74
N LEU A 50 -18.21 4.05 3.96
CA LEU A 50 -16.76 4.22 3.83
C LEU A 50 -16.35 4.25 2.34
N VAL A 51 -15.70 5.34 1.94
CA VAL A 51 -14.98 5.41 0.66
C VAL A 51 -13.50 5.27 0.89
N ILE A 52 -12.85 4.44 0.07
CA ILE A 52 -11.39 4.30 0.02
C ILE A 52 -10.94 4.72 -1.37
N ARG A 53 -10.00 5.67 -1.46
CA ARG A 53 -9.48 6.17 -2.73
C ARG A 53 -7.99 6.48 -2.70
N PRO A 54 -7.28 6.44 -3.83
CA PRO A 54 -5.92 6.94 -3.90
C PRO A 54 -5.88 8.47 -3.81
N SER A 55 -4.79 9.01 -3.27
CA SER A 55 -4.60 10.46 -3.17
C SER A 55 -4.46 11.17 -4.52
N THR A 56 -4.21 10.42 -5.58
CA THR A 56 -4.14 10.92 -6.96
C THR A 56 -5.49 11.04 -7.65
N SER A 57 -6.57 10.48 -7.08
CA SER A 57 -7.92 10.69 -7.60
C SER A 57 -8.46 12.05 -7.15
N ASP A 58 -9.50 12.52 -7.85
CA ASP A 58 -10.31 13.63 -7.37
C ASP A 58 -10.92 13.31 -5.99
N PRO A 59 -11.29 14.32 -5.18
CA PRO A 59 -12.09 14.12 -3.99
C PRO A 59 -13.41 13.41 -4.31
N TYR A 60 -13.91 12.60 -3.37
CA TYR A 60 -15.18 11.94 -3.57
C TYR A 60 -16.31 12.98 -3.64
N PRO A 61 -17.21 12.93 -4.64
CA PRO A 61 -18.12 14.04 -4.92
C PRO A 61 -19.38 14.07 -4.05
N CYS A 62 -19.55 13.11 -3.13
CA CYS A 62 -20.68 13.01 -2.21
C CYS A 62 -20.23 13.04 -0.75
N GLU A 63 -21.12 13.49 0.14
CA GLU A 63 -20.88 13.37 1.58
C GLU A 63 -20.92 11.90 1.99
N VAL A 64 -19.90 11.48 2.74
CA VAL A 64 -19.76 10.14 3.31
C VAL A 64 -19.29 10.27 4.75
N ASP A 65 -19.64 9.28 5.57
CA ASP A 65 -19.24 9.27 6.98
C ASP A 65 -17.71 9.20 7.11
N CYS A 66 -17.07 8.37 6.29
CA CYS A 66 -15.62 8.17 6.29
C CYS A 66 -15.04 8.18 4.87
N GLU A 67 -13.98 8.96 4.66
CA GLU A 67 -13.17 8.92 3.43
C GLU A 67 -11.72 8.60 3.79
N LEU A 68 -11.23 7.42 3.39
CA LEU A 68 -9.83 7.03 3.51
C LEU A 68 -9.06 7.38 2.24
N VAL A 69 -8.05 8.25 2.37
CA VAL A 69 -7.21 8.70 1.25
C VAL A 69 -5.85 8.03 1.35
N LEU A 70 -5.56 7.13 0.41
CA LEU A 70 -4.34 6.33 0.39
C LEU A 70 -3.21 7.06 -0.35
N HIS A 71 -2.09 7.31 0.33
CA HIS A 71 -0.89 7.93 -0.26
C HIS A 71 0.23 6.90 -0.39
N ASP A 72 0.93 6.94 -1.53
CA ASP A 72 2.11 6.10 -1.79
C ASP A 72 1.88 4.61 -1.53
N LEU A 73 0.66 4.12 -1.83
CA LEU A 73 0.36 2.70 -1.75
C LEU A 73 1.19 1.93 -2.78
N TYR A 74 1.76 0.81 -2.36
CA TYR A 74 2.28 -0.17 -3.29
C TYR A 74 1.64 -1.54 -3.04
N VAL A 75 1.36 -2.22 -4.14
CA VAL A 75 0.79 -3.57 -4.15
C VAL A 75 1.79 -4.47 -4.89
N PRO A 76 2.32 -5.54 -4.27
CA PRO A 76 3.40 -6.35 -4.87
C PRO A 76 3.11 -6.91 -6.26
N ASN A 77 1.86 -7.23 -6.57
CA ASN A 77 1.41 -7.71 -7.87
C ASN A 77 0.97 -6.59 -8.84
N GLY A 78 1.22 -5.33 -8.50
CA GLY A 78 0.94 -4.16 -9.32
C GLY A 78 -0.11 -3.24 -8.70
N SER A 79 0.24 -1.97 -8.52
CA SER A 79 -0.54 -0.98 -7.77
C SER A 79 -1.75 -0.42 -8.52
N GLY A 80 -1.97 -0.80 -9.79
CA GLY A 80 -3.03 -0.21 -10.63
C GLY A 80 -3.09 1.32 -10.56
N ASN A 81 -4.28 1.87 -10.30
CA ASN A 81 -4.50 3.30 -10.09
C ASN A 81 -4.29 3.75 -8.62
N TRP A 82 -3.92 2.83 -7.73
CA TRP A 82 -3.90 3.08 -6.29
C TRP A 82 -2.63 3.75 -5.77
N GLY A 83 -1.56 3.75 -6.56
CA GLY A 83 -0.32 4.36 -6.14
C GLY A 83 0.76 4.39 -7.21
N PRO A 84 1.95 4.91 -6.83
CA PRO A 84 3.03 5.18 -7.76
C PRO A 84 3.62 3.92 -8.38
N LYS A 85 4.10 4.05 -9.62
CA LYS A 85 4.64 2.94 -10.44
C LYS A 85 6.15 2.76 -10.35
N GLU A 86 6.82 3.53 -9.52
CA GLU A 86 8.29 3.59 -9.44
C GLU A 86 8.91 2.22 -9.10
N ILE A 87 8.33 1.48 -8.15
CA ILE A 87 8.82 0.15 -7.78
C ILE A 87 8.66 -0.84 -8.95
N GLU A 88 7.47 -0.87 -9.59
CA GLU A 88 7.17 -1.73 -10.74
C GLU A 88 8.10 -1.45 -11.93
N HIS A 89 8.31 -0.16 -12.24
CA HIS A 89 9.20 0.29 -13.30
C HIS A 89 10.66 -0.08 -12.98
N GLN A 90 11.10 0.10 -11.74
CA GLN A 90 12.46 -0.21 -11.34
C GLN A 90 12.76 -1.70 -11.40
N VAL A 91 11.85 -2.56 -10.90
CA VAL A 91 12.03 -4.02 -11.00
C VAL A 91 11.99 -4.47 -12.46
N SER A 92 11.12 -3.89 -13.29
CA SER A 92 11.08 -4.15 -14.75
C SER A 92 12.42 -3.81 -15.41
N TRP A 93 12.97 -2.63 -15.12
CA TRP A 93 14.26 -2.19 -15.63
C TRP A 93 15.42 -3.06 -15.13
N LEU A 94 15.40 -3.51 -13.86
CA LEU A 94 16.41 -4.43 -13.36
C LEU A 94 16.39 -5.79 -14.07
N ASN A 95 15.20 -6.25 -14.47
CA ASN A 95 15.05 -7.49 -15.21
C ASN A 95 15.46 -7.37 -16.69
N ASN A 96 15.26 -6.19 -17.30
CA ASN A 96 15.67 -5.90 -18.67
C ASN A 96 16.18 -4.44 -18.79
N PRO A 97 17.48 -4.19 -18.52
CA PRO A 97 18.02 -2.84 -18.41
C PRO A 97 18.24 -2.20 -19.78
N VAL A 98 17.14 -1.74 -20.39
CA VAL A 98 17.12 -1.04 -21.67
C VAL A 98 16.65 0.39 -21.45
N GLY A 99 17.37 1.34 -22.03
CA GLY A 99 17.04 2.77 -21.94
C GLY A 99 17.48 3.41 -20.62
N GLU A 100 16.87 4.56 -20.31
CA GLU A 100 17.20 5.34 -19.12
C GLU A 100 16.69 4.67 -17.84
N ARG A 101 17.47 4.80 -16.77
CA ARG A 101 17.10 4.29 -15.45
C ARG A 101 15.89 5.08 -14.91
N PRO A 102 14.84 4.41 -14.40
CA PRO A 102 13.70 5.06 -13.80
C PRO A 102 14.10 6.08 -12.72
N GLN A 103 13.52 7.27 -12.83
CA GLN A 103 13.61 8.32 -11.82
C GLN A 103 12.31 8.33 -11.00
N GLY A 104 12.37 8.92 -9.82
CA GLY A 104 11.23 8.98 -8.89
C GLY A 104 11.47 9.99 -7.78
N GLU A 105 10.43 10.22 -7.01
CA GLU A 105 10.44 11.18 -5.90
C GLU A 105 10.55 10.47 -4.54
N PRO A 106 10.99 11.15 -3.48
CA PRO A 106 10.91 10.58 -2.13
C PRO A 106 9.45 10.36 -1.69
N ARG A 107 9.16 9.26 -1.00
CA ARG A 107 7.79 8.82 -0.70
C ARG A 107 7.60 8.21 0.68
N TYR A 108 6.36 8.23 1.17
CA TYR A 108 5.94 7.58 2.41
C TYR A 108 5.27 6.24 2.09
N TRP A 109 6.03 5.31 1.50
CA TRP A 109 5.53 4.02 1.05
C TRP A 109 4.76 3.25 2.12
N ILE A 110 3.63 2.68 1.72
CA ILE A 110 2.78 1.84 2.56
C ILE A 110 2.37 0.57 1.81
N HIS A 111 2.51 -0.56 2.50
CA HIS A 111 2.19 -1.87 1.94
C HIS A 111 0.67 -2.11 1.97
N VAL A 112 0.10 -2.71 0.92
CA VAL A 112 -1.33 -3.09 0.86
C VAL A 112 -1.82 -3.83 2.11
N ARG A 113 -1.06 -4.84 2.58
CA ARG A 113 -1.34 -5.58 3.83
C ARG A 113 -1.58 -4.69 5.04
N ASP A 114 -0.72 -3.69 5.28
CA ASP A 114 -0.90 -2.80 6.44
C ASP A 114 -2.20 -1.97 6.32
N VAL A 115 -2.61 -1.63 5.10
CA VAL A 115 -3.87 -0.92 4.83
C VAL A 115 -5.07 -1.82 5.06
N VAL A 116 -5.11 -3.01 4.45
CA VAL A 116 -6.26 -3.91 4.56
C VAL A 116 -6.40 -4.48 5.98
N ASP A 117 -5.27 -4.71 6.68
CA ASP A 117 -5.28 -5.08 8.10
C ASP A 117 -5.89 -3.96 8.94
N MET A 118 -5.50 -2.71 8.71
CA MET A 118 -6.07 -1.58 9.43
C MET A 118 -7.56 -1.38 9.15
N ILE A 119 -8.00 -1.50 7.90
CA ILE A 119 -9.43 -1.41 7.54
C ILE A 119 -10.22 -2.51 8.25
N SER A 120 -9.66 -3.72 8.32
CA SER A 120 -10.28 -4.85 9.02
C SER A 120 -10.44 -4.65 10.53
N GLU A 121 -9.76 -3.67 11.12
CA GLU A 121 -9.94 -3.29 12.53
C GLU A 121 -10.86 -2.07 12.67
N LEU A 122 -10.76 -1.10 11.75
CA LEU A 122 -11.53 0.14 11.78
C LEU A 122 -13.02 -0.04 11.49
N PHE A 123 -13.45 -1.05 10.73
CA PHE A 123 -14.86 -1.18 10.34
C PHE A 123 -15.82 -1.28 11.53
N THR A 124 -15.33 -1.68 12.71
CA THR A 124 -16.12 -1.72 13.95
C THR A 124 -16.42 -0.33 14.53
N ASN A 125 -15.62 0.68 14.18
CA ASN A 125 -15.74 2.06 14.64
C ASN A 125 -15.05 2.99 13.63
N LEU A 126 -15.73 3.25 12.52
CA LEU A 126 -15.19 4.09 11.44
C LEU A 126 -14.93 5.52 11.95
N PRO A 127 -13.76 6.11 11.63
CA PRO A 127 -13.53 7.52 11.90
C PRO A 127 -14.42 8.39 11.02
N LYS A 128 -14.72 9.60 11.48
CA LYS A 128 -15.53 10.56 10.70
C LYS A 128 -14.67 11.50 9.85
N GLY A 129 -15.16 11.83 8.67
CA GLY A 129 -14.55 12.75 7.73
C GLY A 129 -13.39 12.14 6.94
N VAL A 130 -12.52 13.01 6.42
CA VAL A 130 -11.39 12.62 5.57
C VAL A 130 -10.18 12.25 6.43
N VAL A 131 -9.64 11.05 6.22
CA VAL A 131 -8.50 10.51 6.93
C VAL A 131 -7.43 10.06 5.95
N ASP A 132 -6.27 10.71 6.00
CA ASP A 132 -5.12 10.32 5.19
C ASP A 132 -4.41 9.08 5.75
N VAL A 133 -3.99 8.20 4.85
CA VAL A 133 -3.27 6.97 5.14
C VAL A 133 -1.96 6.95 4.36
N SER A 134 -0.83 6.83 5.07
CA SER A 134 0.50 6.71 4.46
C SER A 134 1.49 6.00 5.38
N GLY A 135 2.67 5.68 4.84
CA GLY A 135 3.81 5.21 5.61
C GLY A 135 4.33 6.25 6.59
N ARG A 136 5.06 5.82 7.62
CA ARG A 136 5.57 6.72 8.66
C ARG A 136 6.94 7.33 8.33
N ARG A 137 7.75 6.61 7.55
CA ARG A 137 9.12 6.96 7.20
C ARG A 137 9.18 7.32 5.72
N CYS A 138 9.82 8.44 5.40
CA CYS A 138 10.10 8.81 4.03
C CYS A 138 11.29 8.00 3.53
N TRP A 139 11.19 7.50 2.30
CA TRP A 139 12.27 6.86 1.57
C TRP A 139 12.62 7.70 0.35
N SER A 140 13.90 8.01 0.17
CA SER A 140 14.38 8.58 -1.09
C SER A 140 14.26 7.56 -2.22
N HIS A 141 14.11 8.06 -3.45
CA HIS A 141 14.11 7.21 -4.65
C HIS A 141 15.43 6.43 -4.77
N GLU A 142 16.58 7.06 -4.48
CA GLU A 142 17.90 6.43 -4.51
C GLU A 142 18.04 5.30 -3.49
N ALA A 143 17.51 5.50 -2.29
CA ALA A 143 17.51 4.50 -1.22
C ALA A 143 16.64 3.29 -1.59
N MET A 144 15.43 3.54 -2.08
CA MET A 144 14.53 2.50 -2.58
C MET A 144 15.18 1.74 -3.74
N THR A 145 15.80 2.46 -4.67
CA THR A 145 16.42 1.84 -5.85
C THR A 145 17.63 0.99 -5.48
N SER A 146 18.49 1.48 -4.59
CA SER A 146 19.69 0.75 -4.15
C SER A 146 19.31 -0.52 -3.37
N GLU A 147 18.23 -0.44 -2.58
CA GLU A 147 17.65 -1.59 -1.88
C GLU A 147 17.14 -2.64 -2.89
N LEU A 148 16.36 -2.23 -3.90
CA LEU A 148 15.89 -3.11 -4.96
C LEU A 148 17.04 -3.76 -5.73
N GLU A 149 18.07 -2.99 -6.11
CA GLU A 149 19.25 -3.50 -6.81
C GLU A 149 19.96 -4.61 -6.02
N MET A 150 20.17 -4.36 -4.73
CA MET A 150 20.82 -5.31 -3.83
C MET A 150 19.98 -6.59 -3.65
N LEU A 151 18.67 -6.44 -3.42
CA LEU A 151 17.74 -7.58 -3.33
C LEU A 151 17.68 -8.37 -4.64
N PHE A 152 17.54 -7.69 -5.77
CA PHE A 152 17.44 -8.31 -7.09
C PHE A 152 18.70 -9.09 -7.45
N LYS A 153 19.90 -8.53 -7.20
CA LYS A 153 21.18 -9.22 -7.38
C LYS A 153 21.24 -10.52 -6.58
N ARG A 154 20.76 -10.51 -5.33
CA ARG A 154 20.72 -11.72 -4.48
C ARG A 154 19.76 -12.76 -5.03
N VAL A 155 18.58 -12.36 -5.50
CA VAL A 155 17.62 -13.27 -6.12
C VAL A 155 18.21 -13.90 -7.39
N LYS A 156 18.81 -13.09 -8.28
CA LYS A 156 19.46 -13.60 -9.50
C LYS A 156 20.62 -14.54 -9.20
N ALA A 157 21.46 -14.23 -8.21
CA ALA A 157 22.53 -15.12 -7.77
C ALA A 157 21.99 -16.44 -7.20
N ALA A 158 20.83 -16.42 -6.54
CA ALA A 158 20.16 -17.62 -6.06
C ALA A 158 19.64 -18.49 -7.22
N GLU A 159 18.94 -17.88 -8.18
CA GLU A 159 18.41 -18.54 -9.38
C GLU A 159 19.53 -19.20 -10.20
N SER A 160 20.65 -18.49 -10.40
CA SER A 160 21.80 -18.98 -11.16
C SER A 160 22.74 -19.89 -10.36
N LYS A 161 22.57 -19.98 -9.03
CA LYS A 161 23.51 -20.66 -8.10
C LYS A 161 24.93 -20.09 -8.14
N THR A 162 25.08 -18.77 -8.30
CA THR A 162 26.38 -18.09 -8.43
C THR A 162 26.63 -17.05 -7.33
N PHE A 163 26.28 -17.36 -6.08
CA PHE A 163 26.54 -16.47 -4.95
C PHE A 163 28.03 -16.13 -4.80
N GLN A 164 28.31 -14.84 -4.58
CA GLN A 164 29.63 -14.28 -4.29
C GLN A 164 29.61 -13.54 -2.95
N LEU A 165 30.79 -13.19 -2.42
CA LEU A 165 30.92 -12.46 -1.14
C LEU A 165 30.12 -11.16 -1.13
N GLU A 166 30.11 -10.44 -2.26
CA GLU A 166 29.34 -9.22 -2.49
C GLU A 166 27.83 -9.41 -2.24
N ASN A 167 27.28 -10.60 -2.51
CA ASN A 167 25.88 -10.90 -2.25
C ASN A 167 25.59 -11.06 -0.75
N LEU A 168 26.60 -11.32 0.08
CA LEU A 168 26.47 -11.54 1.53
C LEU A 168 26.72 -10.27 2.35
N GLU A 169 27.21 -9.20 1.73
CA GLU A 169 27.50 -7.95 2.41
C GLU A 169 26.25 -7.35 3.06
N ILE A 170 26.38 -6.84 4.28
CA ILE A 170 25.30 -6.13 4.95
C ILE A 170 25.13 -4.79 4.25
N PHE A 171 23.93 -4.57 3.70
CA PHE A 171 23.57 -3.33 3.03
C PHE A 171 22.44 -2.63 3.81
N GLU A 172 22.71 -1.40 4.21
CA GLU A 172 21.78 -0.52 4.92
C GLU A 172 21.71 0.82 4.17
N PRO A 173 20.69 1.05 3.33
CA PRO A 173 20.57 2.30 2.60
C PRO A 173 20.28 3.45 3.57
N LYS A 174 20.83 4.63 3.28
CA LYS A 174 20.40 5.86 3.94
C LYS A 174 19.01 6.23 3.41
N THR A 175 17.98 5.89 4.17
CA THR A 175 16.60 5.96 3.70
C THR A 175 16.08 7.39 3.58
N GLU A 176 16.53 8.29 4.46
CA GLU A 176 15.98 9.64 4.57
C GLU A 176 16.52 10.56 3.46
N PRO A 177 15.65 11.19 2.65
CA PRO A 177 16.08 12.16 1.65
C PRO A 177 16.53 13.47 2.32
N MET A 178 17.36 14.24 1.62
CA MET A 178 17.78 15.58 2.07
C MET A 178 16.58 16.55 2.16
N VAL A 179 15.60 16.38 1.27
CA VAL A 179 14.34 17.11 1.27
C VAL A 179 13.21 16.08 1.19
N SER A 180 12.34 16.05 2.20
CA SER A 180 11.17 15.17 2.21
C SER A 180 9.93 15.95 1.75
N PRO A 181 9.00 15.34 0.99
CA PRO A 181 7.70 15.95 0.78
C PRO A 181 6.93 16.07 2.10
N ASN A 182 5.92 16.94 2.10
CA ASN A 182 5.02 17.08 3.24
C ASN A 182 4.28 15.77 3.47
N ARG A 183 4.51 15.16 4.64
CA ARG A 183 3.73 14.00 5.06
C ARG A 183 2.29 14.41 5.31
N PRO A 184 1.29 13.64 4.86
CA PRO A 184 -0.09 13.89 5.27
C PRO A 184 -0.26 13.81 6.79
N ASN A 185 -1.34 14.41 7.29
CA ASN A 185 -1.62 14.42 8.72
C ASN A 185 -2.18 13.06 9.16
N LEU A 186 -1.33 12.23 9.78
CA LEU A 186 -1.71 10.90 10.28
C LEU A 186 -2.35 10.94 11.69
N GLY A 187 -2.59 12.11 12.27
CA GLY A 187 -3.20 12.26 13.60
C GLY A 187 -4.60 11.63 13.71
N PRO A 188 -5.52 11.91 12.76
CA PRO A 188 -6.83 11.27 12.71
C PRO A 188 -6.74 9.75 12.58
N LEU A 189 -5.93 9.24 11.66
CA LEU A 189 -5.72 7.79 11.47
C LEU A 189 -5.17 7.13 12.73
N HIS A 190 -4.19 7.76 13.37
CA HIS A 190 -3.58 7.25 14.60
C HIS A 190 -4.63 7.11 15.72
N SER A 191 -5.47 8.13 15.88
CA SER A 191 -6.53 8.16 16.89
C SER A 191 -7.63 7.13 16.57
N ALA A 192 -8.01 6.99 15.29
CA ALA A 192 -8.97 5.99 14.84
C ALA A 192 -8.49 4.56 15.18
N CYS A 193 -7.22 4.26 14.89
CA CYS A 193 -6.61 2.98 15.25
C CYS A 193 -6.63 2.74 16.77
N GLN A 194 -6.36 3.76 17.59
CA GLN A 194 -6.44 3.65 19.05
C GLN A 194 -7.87 3.36 19.53
N ASN A 195 -8.86 4.02 18.93
CA ASN A 195 -10.27 3.83 19.26
C ASN A 195 -10.79 2.45 18.84
N ALA A 196 -10.16 1.83 17.82
CA ALA A 196 -10.40 0.44 17.41
C ALA A 196 -9.64 -0.59 18.28
N GLY A 197 -8.91 -0.16 19.32
CA GLY A 197 -8.20 -1.05 20.24
C GLY A 197 -6.75 -1.37 19.84
N LEU A 198 -6.24 -0.77 18.76
CA LEU A 198 -4.83 -0.87 18.37
C LEU A 198 -3.97 0.10 19.19
N LYS A 199 -2.64 -0.01 19.07
CA LYS A 199 -1.69 0.95 19.69
C LYS A 199 -1.63 2.31 18.96
N GLY A 200 -2.48 2.49 17.94
CA GLY A 200 -2.43 3.56 16.96
C GLY A 200 -1.73 3.15 15.66
N TRP A 201 -1.74 4.05 14.68
CA TRP A 201 -1.23 3.76 13.33
C TRP A 201 0.27 3.41 13.33
N HIS A 202 0.55 2.14 13.00
CA HIS A 202 1.88 1.56 12.96
C HIS A 202 1.95 0.48 11.86
N PRO A 203 2.32 0.86 10.63
CA PRO A 203 2.61 -0.11 9.58
C PRO A 203 3.65 -1.12 10.06
N SER A 204 3.36 -2.40 9.88
CA SER A 204 4.13 -3.52 10.40
C SER A 204 5.02 -4.17 9.36
N VAL A 205 4.64 -4.11 8.07
CA VAL A 205 5.41 -4.74 6.99
C VAL A 205 6.70 -3.94 6.76
N PRO A 206 7.89 -4.54 6.98
CA PRO A 206 9.13 -3.86 6.66
C PRO A 206 9.22 -3.60 5.16
N PHE A 207 9.62 -2.39 4.75
CA PHE A 207 9.64 -2.02 3.34
C PHE A 207 10.48 -2.96 2.48
N ARG A 208 11.63 -3.43 2.99
CA ARG A 208 12.47 -4.48 2.36
C ARG A 208 11.66 -5.74 2.00
N VAL A 209 10.78 -6.20 2.90
CA VAL A 209 9.96 -7.39 2.68
C VAL A 209 8.97 -7.11 1.54
N GLY A 210 8.30 -5.95 1.56
CA GLY A 210 7.43 -5.54 0.47
C GLY A 210 8.15 -5.48 -0.89
N LEU A 211 9.36 -4.92 -0.94
CA LEU A 211 10.18 -4.88 -2.15
C LEU A 211 10.57 -6.29 -2.64
N MET A 212 10.88 -7.21 -1.73
CA MET A 212 11.11 -8.62 -2.08
C MET A 212 9.87 -9.27 -2.69
N GLU A 213 8.68 -8.98 -2.15
CA GLU A 213 7.41 -9.48 -2.70
C GLU A 213 7.16 -8.92 -4.11
N CYS A 214 7.45 -7.63 -4.35
CA CYS A 214 7.37 -7.05 -5.70
C CYS A 214 8.30 -7.78 -6.69
N ILE A 215 9.53 -8.07 -6.28
CA ILE A 215 10.48 -8.84 -7.11
C ILE A 215 9.94 -10.24 -7.38
N ALA A 216 9.42 -10.92 -6.35
CA ALA A 216 8.88 -12.27 -6.48
C ALA A 216 7.70 -12.34 -7.46
N HIS A 217 6.77 -11.38 -7.41
CA HIS A 217 5.64 -11.33 -8.33
C HIS A 217 6.02 -11.05 -9.78
N GLN A 218 7.11 -10.32 -10.01
CA GLN A 218 7.54 -9.96 -11.37
C GLN A 218 8.48 -11.00 -12.01
N LEU A 219 9.02 -11.92 -11.21
CA LEU A 219 9.85 -13.03 -11.66
C LEU A 219 9.10 -14.38 -11.71
N ALA A 220 7.91 -14.47 -11.10
CA ALA A 220 7.01 -15.62 -11.18
C ALA A 220 6.33 -15.73 -12.55
#